data_AF-A0A256Z8Q7-F1
#
_entry.id   AF-A0A256Z8Q7-F1
#
_cell.length_a   1.000
_cell.length_b   1.000
_cell.length_c   1.000
_cell.angle_alpha   90.00
_cell.angle_beta   90.00
_cell.angle_gamma   90.00
#
_symmetry.space_group_name_H-M   'P 1'
#
loop_
_entity.id
_entity.type
_entity.pdbx_description
1 polymer ?
#
loop_
_entity_poly.entity_id
_entity_poly.type
_entity_poly.pdbx_seq_one_letter_code
_entity_poly.pdbx_strand_id
1 'polypeptide(L)'
;GPHRLEVRAYDGSLYTGVAVINITVMVMPLDSDGDGLPDYREEELGTSPFNPDTDDDGLPDGIEVDTSDGVATDPTNPDTDGDFLLDGMEDINRNGRVDKGETDPLDPDTDGDGIPDGKDPSPLEPEKKRSNVDFILWTEVLLLAVLIVALLLVVIKRWRGR
;
A
#
# COMPACT_ATOMS: atom_id res chain seq x y z
N GLY A 1 22.89 -18.64 -23.20
CA GLY A 1 22.38 -19.93 -23.70
C GLY A 1 23.42 -21.04 -23.49
N PRO A 2 23.11 -22.32 -23.78
CA PRO A 2 24.10 -23.38 -23.71
C PRO A 2 25.06 -23.29 -24.92
N HIS A 3 26.34 -23.19 -24.63
CA HIS A 3 27.43 -23.20 -25.59
C HIS A 3 28.27 -24.46 -25.40
N ARG A 4 28.78 -25.01 -26.50
CA ARG A 4 29.59 -26.23 -26.49
C ARG A 4 30.97 -25.92 -27.04
N LEU A 5 32.00 -26.10 -26.21
CA LEU A 5 33.39 -26.06 -26.63
C LEU A 5 33.86 -27.50 -26.92
N GLU A 6 34.33 -27.75 -28.13
CA GLU A 6 35.06 -28.98 -28.46
C GLU A 6 36.55 -28.69 -28.53
N VAL A 7 37.32 -29.27 -27.62
CA VAL A 7 38.78 -29.20 -27.64
C VAL A 7 39.32 -30.52 -28.19
N ARG A 8 39.97 -30.47 -29.35
CA ARG A 8 40.57 -31.65 -30.00
C ARG A 8 42.07 -31.66 -29.73
N ALA A 9 42.57 -32.79 -29.22
CA ALA A 9 43.98 -33.00 -28.93
C ALA A 9 44.65 -33.74 -30.11
N TYR A 10 45.89 -33.34 -30.41
CA TYR A 10 46.72 -33.94 -31.44
C TYR A 10 48.15 -34.13 -30.91
N ASP A 11 48.81 -35.20 -31.34
CA ASP A 11 50.26 -35.40 -31.21
C ASP A 11 50.86 -35.38 -32.62
N GLY A 12 51.50 -34.26 -32.99
CA GLY A 12 51.82 -33.96 -34.39
C GLY A 12 50.56 -33.87 -35.24
N SER A 13 50.43 -34.74 -36.26
CA SER A 13 49.22 -34.84 -37.10
C SER A 13 48.24 -35.93 -36.65
N LEU A 14 48.57 -36.70 -35.61
CA LEU A 14 47.72 -37.77 -35.11
C LEU A 14 46.68 -37.20 -34.16
N TYR A 15 45.40 -37.47 -34.42
CA TYR A 15 44.31 -37.13 -33.49
C TYR A 15 44.35 -38.06 -32.27
N THR A 16 44.40 -37.48 -31.07
CA THR A 16 44.58 -38.22 -29.81
C THR A 16 43.37 -38.16 -28.88
N GLY A 17 42.41 -37.25 -29.10
CA GLY A 17 41.15 -37.25 -28.36
C GLY A 17 40.36 -35.95 -28.45
N VAL A 18 39.19 -35.93 -27.80
CA VAL A 18 38.34 -34.74 -27.66
C VAL A 18 37.89 -34.58 -26.22
N ALA A 19 37.98 -33.36 -25.70
CA ALA A 19 37.28 -32.93 -24.51
C ALA A 19 36.11 -32.02 -24.92
N VAL A 20 34.93 -32.27 -24.35
CA VAL A 20 33.74 -31.45 -24.58
C VAL A 20 33.44 -30.70 -23.30
N ILE A 21 33.36 -29.37 -23.39
CA ILE A 21 33.01 -28.48 -22.28
C ILE A 21 31.66 -27.86 -22.61
N ASN A 22 30.67 -28.11 -21.78
CA ASN A 22 29.37 -27.43 -21.86
C ASN A 22 29.41 -26.19 -20.97
N ILE A 23 29.16 -25.02 -21.54
CA ILE A 23 29.14 -23.73 -20.86
C ILE A 23 27.72 -23.20 -20.94
N THR A 24 27.08 -22.97 -19.80
CA THR A 24 25.82 -22.22 -19.77
C THR A 24 26.14 -20.77 -19.43
N VAL A 25 26.02 -19.88 -20.41
CA VAL A 25 26.08 -18.44 -20.15
C VAL A 25 24.69 -18.02 -19.68
N MET A 26 24.54 -17.75 -18.39
CA MET A 26 23.38 -17.06 -17.83
C MET A 26 23.60 -15.57 -18.03
N VAL A 27 22.77 -14.96 -18.87
CA VAL A 27 22.66 -13.50 -18.92
C VAL A 27 21.59 -13.19 -17.89
N MET A 28 22.01 -12.83 -16.68
CA MET A 28 21.09 -12.17 -15.77
C MET A 28 21.03 -10.70 -16.21
N PRO A 29 19.84 -10.08 -16.22
CA PRO A 29 19.77 -8.63 -16.32
C PRO A 29 20.70 -8.00 -15.28
N LEU A 30 21.37 -6.92 -15.66
CA LEU A 30 22.09 -6.10 -14.69
C LEU A 30 21.04 -5.43 -13.79
N ASP A 31 21.31 -5.43 -12.49
CA ASP A 31 20.51 -4.84 -11.42
C ASP A 31 21.57 -4.26 -10.46
N SER A 32 21.80 -2.96 -10.60
CA SER A 32 23.00 -2.28 -10.13
C SER A 32 22.91 -1.83 -8.67
N ASP A 33 21.71 -1.60 -8.14
CA ASP A 33 21.46 -1.34 -6.71
C ASP A 33 20.83 -2.53 -5.95
N GLY A 34 20.32 -3.54 -6.66
CA GLY A 34 19.89 -4.80 -6.08
C GLY A 34 18.49 -4.76 -5.48
N ASP A 35 17.61 -3.89 -5.97
CA ASP A 35 16.22 -3.78 -5.51
C ASP A 35 15.27 -4.80 -6.20
N GLY A 36 15.76 -5.48 -7.23
CA GLY A 36 15.01 -6.46 -8.02
C GLY A 36 14.46 -5.94 -9.35
N LEU A 37 14.62 -4.64 -9.65
CA LEU A 37 14.32 -4.02 -10.93
C LEU A 37 15.60 -3.91 -11.78
N PRO A 38 15.66 -4.57 -12.94
CA PRO A 38 16.86 -4.46 -13.77
C PRO A 38 17.11 -3.06 -14.34
N ASP A 39 18.38 -2.63 -14.47
CA ASP A 39 18.80 -1.32 -14.99
C ASP A 39 18.10 -0.89 -16.28
N TYR A 40 17.83 -1.84 -17.19
CA TYR A 40 17.17 -1.54 -18.46
C TYR A 40 15.67 -1.22 -18.29
N ARG A 41 15.02 -1.78 -17.26
CA ARG A 41 13.64 -1.45 -16.88
C ARG A 41 13.59 -0.13 -16.13
N GLU A 42 14.56 0.13 -15.28
CA GLU A 42 14.66 1.41 -14.59
C GLU A 42 14.77 2.58 -15.57
N GLU A 43 15.60 2.45 -16.60
CA GLU A 43 15.68 3.43 -17.70
C GLU A 43 14.34 3.60 -18.45
N GLU A 44 13.55 2.52 -18.62
CA GLU A 44 12.22 2.56 -19.25
C GLU A 44 11.17 3.27 -18.38
N LEU A 45 11.25 3.11 -17.06
CA LEU A 45 10.29 3.61 -16.08
C LEU A 45 10.66 5.01 -15.55
N GLY A 46 11.91 5.43 -15.74
CA GLY A 46 12.40 6.73 -15.26
C GLY A 46 12.97 6.68 -13.84
N THR A 47 13.16 5.49 -13.29
CA THR A 47 13.85 5.27 -12.02
C THR A 47 15.37 5.26 -12.19
N SER A 48 16.10 5.19 -11.07
CA SER A 48 17.55 5.38 -11.05
C SER A 48 18.29 4.05 -10.83
N PRO A 49 19.10 3.56 -11.80
CA PRO A 49 19.88 2.31 -11.70
C PRO A 49 20.90 2.16 -10.57
N PHE A 50 21.00 3.14 -9.70
CA PHE A 50 21.93 3.14 -8.57
C PHE A 50 21.25 3.62 -7.29
N ASN A 51 19.93 3.71 -7.29
CA ASN A 51 19.13 4.14 -6.16
C ASN A 51 17.90 3.22 -6.05
N PRO A 52 17.86 2.32 -5.05
CA PRO A 52 16.84 1.28 -4.96
C PRO A 52 15.43 1.79 -4.60
N ASP A 53 15.23 3.09 -4.45
CA ASP A 53 14.03 3.79 -3.96
C ASP A 53 14.10 5.22 -4.52
N THR A 54 13.57 5.42 -5.72
CA THR A 54 13.84 6.59 -6.57
C THR A 54 13.21 7.87 -6.03
N ASP A 55 12.05 7.76 -5.39
CA ASP A 55 11.31 8.90 -4.86
C ASP A 55 11.42 9.09 -3.34
N ASP A 56 12.22 8.25 -2.68
CA ASP A 56 12.61 8.30 -1.28
C ASP A 56 11.41 8.14 -0.31
N ASP A 57 10.42 7.35 -0.68
CA ASP A 57 9.20 7.11 0.12
C ASP A 57 9.35 5.92 1.11
N GLY A 58 10.36 5.08 0.89
CA GLY A 58 10.70 3.91 1.69
C GLY A 58 10.33 2.56 1.08
N LEU A 59 9.65 2.51 -0.05
CA LEU A 59 9.32 1.32 -0.83
C LEU A 59 10.32 1.19 -1.99
N PRO A 60 10.96 0.02 -2.21
CA PRO A 60 11.93 -0.10 -3.29
C PRO A 60 11.27 -0.11 -4.68
N ASP A 61 11.89 0.50 -5.71
CA ASP A 61 11.30 0.60 -7.06
C ASP A 61 10.90 -0.79 -7.60
N GLY A 62 11.74 -1.80 -7.36
CA GLY A 62 11.48 -3.20 -7.72
C GLY A 62 10.24 -3.81 -7.06
N ILE A 63 9.85 -3.37 -5.86
CA ILE A 63 8.61 -3.77 -5.19
C ILE A 63 7.43 -3.01 -5.79
N GLU A 64 7.55 -1.71 -5.97
CA GLU A 64 6.49 -0.84 -6.50
C GLU A 64 6.01 -1.27 -7.88
N VAL A 65 6.90 -1.80 -8.70
CA VAL A 65 6.56 -2.26 -10.07
C VAL A 65 6.17 -3.74 -10.13
N ASP A 66 6.33 -4.51 -9.04
CA ASP A 66 6.03 -5.94 -9.03
C ASP A 66 4.53 -6.23 -8.89
N THR A 67 3.85 -6.22 -10.03
CA THR A 67 2.43 -6.59 -10.16
C THR A 67 2.12 -8.08 -9.93
N SER A 68 3.13 -8.95 -9.75
CA SER A 68 2.90 -10.40 -9.75
C SER A 68 2.12 -10.88 -8.53
N ASP A 69 2.22 -10.16 -7.42
CA ASP A 69 1.80 -10.61 -6.11
C ASP A 69 1.12 -9.50 -5.26
N GLY A 70 0.95 -8.29 -5.80
CA GLY A 70 0.71 -7.10 -5.00
C GLY A 70 0.03 -5.90 -5.66
N VAL A 71 0.07 -4.77 -4.95
CA VAL A 71 -0.30 -3.41 -5.38
C VAL A 71 0.90 -2.78 -6.06
N ALA A 72 0.67 -2.08 -7.16
CA ALA A 72 1.74 -1.40 -7.90
C ALA A 72 1.54 0.12 -7.81
N THR A 73 2.53 0.78 -7.23
CA THR A 73 2.62 2.23 -7.05
C THR A 73 3.46 2.86 -8.16
N ASP A 74 3.55 4.20 -8.20
CA ASP A 74 4.42 4.91 -9.13
C ASP A 74 5.78 5.17 -8.48
N PRO A 75 6.87 4.48 -8.88
CA PRO A 75 8.19 4.56 -8.24
C PRO A 75 8.92 5.90 -8.44
N THR A 76 8.22 6.89 -8.98
CA THR A 76 8.72 8.25 -9.16
C THR A 76 7.86 9.29 -8.44
N ASN A 77 6.87 8.82 -7.69
CA ASN A 77 5.91 9.63 -6.98
C ASN A 77 5.63 9.03 -5.58
N PRO A 78 6.12 9.67 -4.51
CA PRO A 78 6.18 9.06 -3.18
C PRO A 78 4.82 8.98 -2.45
N ASP A 79 3.72 9.28 -3.14
CA ASP A 79 2.33 9.37 -2.66
C ASP A 79 1.43 9.15 -3.89
N THR A 80 1.19 7.89 -4.24
CA THR A 80 0.61 7.48 -5.53
C THR A 80 -0.84 7.93 -5.68
N ASP A 81 -1.63 7.87 -4.62
CA ASP A 81 -3.05 8.24 -4.65
C ASP A 81 -3.32 9.70 -4.24
N GLY A 82 -2.32 10.40 -3.71
CA GLY A 82 -2.33 11.83 -3.43
C GLY A 82 -3.07 12.19 -2.13
N ASP A 83 -3.05 11.32 -1.14
CA ASP A 83 -3.82 11.41 0.09
C ASP A 83 -3.02 12.00 1.29
N PHE A 84 -1.75 12.34 1.06
CA PHE A 84 -0.76 12.87 2.01
C PHE A 84 -0.10 11.83 2.94
N LEU A 85 -0.33 10.54 2.73
CA LEU A 85 0.45 9.43 3.26
C LEU A 85 1.43 8.97 2.16
N LEU A 86 2.59 8.45 2.55
CA LEU A 86 3.58 7.98 1.57
C LEU A 86 3.37 6.49 1.33
N ASP A 87 3.54 5.98 0.11
CA ASP A 87 3.22 4.59 -0.21
C ASP A 87 4.02 3.61 0.68
N GLY A 88 5.31 3.90 0.91
CA GLY A 88 6.19 3.16 1.82
C GLY A 88 5.81 3.23 3.31
N MET A 89 4.94 4.17 3.72
CA MET A 89 4.32 4.20 5.06
C MET A 89 3.03 3.37 5.13
N GLU A 90 2.36 3.19 4.01
CA GLU A 90 1.15 2.38 3.87
C GLU A 90 1.50 0.89 3.83
N ASP A 91 2.58 0.52 3.14
CA ASP A 91 3.16 -0.83 3.20
C ASP A 91 4.27 -0.91 4.27
N ILE A 92 3.85 -1.02 5.53
CA ILE A 92 4.74 -1.09 6.71
C ILE A 92 5.80 -2.20 6.56
N ASN A 93 5.45 -3.29 5.90
CA ASN A 93 6.29 -4.46 5.80
C ASN A 93 7.04 -4.59 4.45
N ARG A 94 6.79 -3.68 3.51
CA ARG A 94 7.47 -3.50 2.23
C ARG A 94 7.46 -4.76 1.37
N ASN A 95 6.31 -5.42 1.33
CA ASN A 95 6.12 -6.65 0.55
C ASN A 95 5.32 -6.42 -0.73
N GLY A 96 4.94 -5.18 -1.01
CA GLY A 96 4.13 -4.75 -2.14
C GLY A 96 2.66 -5.14 -2.00
N ARG A 97 2.13 -5.44 -0.81
CA ARG A 97 0.76 -5.91 -0.62
C ARG A 97 0.10 -5.16 0.53
N VAL A 98 -1.21 -4.94 0.38
CA VAL A 98 -2.05 -4.42 1.47
C VAL A 98 -2.36 -5.55 2.45
N ASP A 99 -1.68 -5.57 3.59
CA ASP A 99 -1.93 -6.48 4.69
C ASP A 99 -2.93 -5.92 5.72
N LYS A 100 -3.32 -6.76 6.67
CA LYS A 100 -4.24 -6.34 7.72
C LYS A 100 -3.55 -5.32 8.64
N GLY A 101 -4.09 -4.10 8.68
CA GLY A 101 -3.57 -3.01 9.50
C GLY A 101 -2.77 -1.98 8.72
N GLU A 102 -2.70 -2.14 7.40
CA GLU A 102 -2.15 -1.21 6.42
C GLU A 102 -3.29 -0.53 5.65
N THR A 103 -3.03 0.69 5.17
CA THR A 103 -3.89 1.41 4.22
C THR A 103 -3.55 0.97 2.79
N ASP A 104 -4.41 1.30 1.83
CA ASP A 104 -4.19 0.95 0.41
C ASP A 104 -3.59 2.16 -0.34
N PRO A 105 -2.33 2.11 -0.80
CA PRO A 105 -1.65 3.26 -1.44
C PRO A 105 -2.22 3.63 -2.83
N LEU A 106 -3.29 2.97 -3.25
CA LEU A 106 -4.07 3.31 -4.45
C LEU A 106 -5.49 3.81 -4.13
N ASP A 107 -5.87 3.90 -2.86
CA ASP A 107 -7.17 4.35 -2.39
C ASP A 107 -7.03 5.47 -1.35
N PRO A 108 -7.26 6.75 -1.73
CA PRO A 108 -6.93 7.90 -0.90
C PRO A 108 -7.86 8.10 0.31
N ASP A 109 -8.67 7.10 0.67
CA ASP A 109 -9.66 7.05 1.75
C ASP A 109 -10.01 5.56 1.99
N THR A 110 -9.08 4.79 2.56
CA THR A 110 -9.14 3.31 2.67
C THR A 110 -10.42 2.82 3.35
N ASP A 111 -10.94 3.56 4.33
CA ASP A 111 -12.14 3.17 5.06
C ASP A 111 -13.45 3.78 4.53
N GLY A 112 -13.34 4.74 3.61
CA GLY A 112 -14.43 5.33 2.85
C GLY A 112 -15.32 6.27 3.65
N ASP A 113 -14.82 6.90 4.70
CA ASP A 113 -15.60 7.82 5.54
C ASP A 113 -15.65 9.26 4.99
N GLY A 114 -14.73 9.60 4.09
CA GLY A 114 -14.54 10.89 3.44
C GLY A 114 -13.39 11.74 3.98
N ILE A 115 -12.51 11.20 4.83
CA ILE A 115 -11.27 11.81 5.29
C ILE A 115 -10.10 11.04 4.65
N PRO A 116 -9.19 11.72 3.92
CA PRO A 116 -8.04 11.03 3.35
C PRO A 116 -7.13 10.41 4.41
N ASP A 117 -6.52 9.25 4.16
CA ASP A 117 -5.81 8.46 5.17
C ASP A 117 -4.64 9.25 5.79
N GLY A 118 -3.88 9.99 4.98
CA GLY A 118 -2.83 10.91 5.44
C GLY A 118 -3.32 12.03 6.40
N LYS A 119 -4.64 12.21 6.54
CA LYS A 119 -5.30 13.16 7.45
C LYS A 119 -6.24 12.51 8.45
N ASP A 120 -6.50 11.22 8.32
CA ASP A 120 -7.42 10.50 9.17
C ASP A 120 -6.71 10.03 10.45
N PRO A 121 -7.22 10.35 11.66
CA PRO A 121 -6.75 9.73 12.89
C PRO A 121 -6.98 8.21 12.98
N SER A 122 -7.90 7.67 12.19
CA SER A 122 -8.37 6.28 12.20
C SER A 122 -8.59 5.73 10.77
N PRO A 123 -7.60 5.74 9.87
CA PRO A 123 -7.75 5.48 8.41
C PRO A 123 -8.24 4.08 8.01
N LEU A 124 -8.49 3.20 8.98
CA LEU A 124 -8.97 1.83 8.78
C LEU A 124 -10.33 1.59 9.46
N GLU A 125 -10.91 2.61 10.08
CA GLU A 125 -12.13 2.53 10.87
C GLU A 125 -13.05 3.73 10.58
N PRO A 126 -14.10 3.56 9.76
CA PRO A 126 -14.83 4.70 9.25
C PRO A 126 -15.47 5.50 10.38
N GLU A 127 -15.23 6.82 10.40
CA GLU A 127 -15.82 7.70 11.41
C GLU A 127 -17.34 7.51 11.36
N LYS A 128 -17.91 7.17 12.52
CA LYS A 128 -19.36 7.17 12.68
C LYS A 128 -19.84 8.60 12.50
N LYS A 129 -20.28 8.94 11.28
CA LYS A 129 -21.09 10.14 11.04
C LYS A 129 -22.18 10.11 12.10
N ARG A 130 -22.16 11.08 13.03
CA ARG A 130 -23.22 11.26 14.02
C ARG A 130 -24.51 11.42 13.23
N SER A 131 -25.22 10.31 13.11
CA SER A 131 -26.42 10.27 12.31
C SER A 131 -27.44 11.17 12.99
N ASN A 132 -28.24 11.89 12.21
CA ASN A 132 -29.25 12.81 12.75
C ASN A 132 -30.23 12.12 13.73
N VAL A 133 -30.28 10.78 13.74
CA VAL A 133 -31.05 10.00 14.72
C VAL A 133 -30.52 10.14 16.16
N ASP A 134 -29.21 10.28 16.38
CA ASP A 134 -28.68 10.55 17.72
C ASP A 134 -29.21 11.91 18.21
N PHE A 135 -29.24 12.92 17.36
CA PHE A 135 -29.77 14.25 17.69
C PHE A 135 -31.31 14.26 17.90
N ILE A 136 -32.06 13.47 17.12
CA ILE A 136 -33.52 13.36 17.24
C ILE A 136 -33.92 12.67 18.55
N LEU A 137 -33.22 11.60 18.96
CA LEU A 137 -33.54 10.89 20.21
C LEU A 137 -33.40 11.79 21.45
N TRP A 138 -32.38 12.63 21.52
CA TRP A 138 -32.21 13.55 22.65
C TRP A 138 -33.28 14.65 22.68
N THR A 139 -33.72 15.15 21.52
CA THR A 139 -34.76 16.19 21.47
C THR A 139 -36.14 15.64 21.84
N GLU A 140 -36.49 14.42 21.44
CA GLU A 140 -37.73 13.75 21.85
C GLU A 140 -37.74 13.42 23.35
N VAL A 141 -36.63 12.90 23.89
CA VAL A 141 -36.48 12.63 25.34
C VAL A 141 -36.59 13.92 26.16
N LEU A 142 -35.99 15.01 25.68
CA LEU A 142 -36.04 16.31 26.35
C LEU A 142 -37.45 16.94 26.29
N LEU A 143 -38.16 16.82 25.17
CA LEU A 143 -39.56 17.24 25.04
C LEU A 143 -40.49 16.45 25.98
N LEU A 144 -40.33 15.13 26.06
CA LEU A 144 -41.09 14.28 26.99
C LEU A 144 -40.82 14.66 28.45
N ALA A 145 -39.56 14.90 28.81
CA ALA A 145 -39.20 15.34 30.15
C ALA A 145 -39.85 16.70 30.51
N VAL A 146 -39.83 17.67 29.59
CA VAL A 146 -40.49 18.97 29.78
C VAL A 146 -42.01 18.81 29.95
N LEU A 147 -42.66 17.95 29.15
CA LEU A 147 -44.08 17.66 29.28
C LEU A 147 -44.43 17.02 30.62
N ILE A 148 -43.64 16.06 31.08
CA ILE A 148 -43.82 15.40 32.39
C ILE A 148 -43.72 16.43 33.52
N VAL A 149 -42.69 17.28 33.49
CA VAL A 149 -42.51 18.35 34.49
C VAL A 149 -43.69 19.32 34.47
N ALA A 150 -44.13 19.77 33.29
CA ALA A 150 -45.29 20.66 33.17
C ALA A 150 -46.56 20.03 33.75
N LEU A 151 -46.79 18.73 33.48
CA LEU A 151 -47.95 18.00 34.01
C LEU A 151 -47.89 17.87 35.54
N LEU A 152 -46.71 17.55 36.10
CA LEU A 152 -46.49 17.49 37.54
C LEU A 152 -46.76 18.85 38.21
N LEU A 153 -46.31 19.96 37.61
CA LEU A 153 -46.58 21.30 38.13
C LEU A 153 -48.07 21.62 38.15
N VAL A 154 -48.82 21.22 37.13
CA VAL A 154 -50.29 21.36 37.09
C VAL A 154 -50.95 20.56 38.21
N VAL A 155 -50.52 19.31 38.43
CA VAL A 155 -51.03 18.45 39.52
C VAL A 155 -50.73 19.04 40.90
N ILE A 156 -49.49 19.50 41.13
CA ILE A 156 -49.07 20.14 42.39
C ILE A 156 -49.88 21.42 42.64
N LYS A 157 -50.08 22.25 41.62
CA LYS A 157 -50.88 23.49 41.72
C LYS A 157 -52.35 23.17 42.05
N ARG A 158 -52.91 22.10 41.47
CA ARG A 158 -54.28 21.64 41.76
C ARG A 158 -54.42 21.04 43.16
N TRP A 159 -53.37 20.44 43.72
CA TRP A 159 -53.37 19.94 45.10
C TRP A 159 -53.24 21.05 46.15
N ARG A 160 -52.44 22.09 45.89
CA ARG A 160 -52.29 23.24 46.80
C ARG A 160 -53.50 24.19 46.85
N GLY A 161 -54.39 24.11 45.86
CA GLY A 161 -55.61 24.94 45.78
C GLY A 161 -56.88 24.28 46.35
N ARG A 162 -56.76 23.10 46.95
CA ARG A 162 -57.80 22.43 47.75
C ARG A 162 -57.38 22.45 49.21
#